data_AF-A0A0H2XX76-F1
#
_entry.id   AF-A0A0H2XX76-F1
#
_cell.length_a   1.000
_cell.length_b   1.000
_cell.length_c   1.000
_cell.angle_alpha   90.00
_cell.angle_beta   90.00
_cell.angle_gamma   90.00
#
_symmetry.space_group_name_H-M   'P 1'
#
loop_
_entity.id
_entity.type
_entity.pdbx_description
1 polymer ?
#
loop_
_entity_poly.entity_id
_entity_poly.type
_entity_poly.pdbx_seq_one_letter_code
_entity_poly.pdbx_strand_id
1 'polypeptide(L)'
;MHYHPDDVSRLFVGVPTLQLNRAAPAERFLAAAVESGVELRHVLRDYPHVRYQPLDFHYLCQQSLSALDDPLLADLTCDMQYGWRGAHWAALLIALSGNARYLPHLDAARRHRGVEWTAGLAKAASAPDAQSSACRCCRSIV
;
A
#
# COMPACT_ATOMS: atom_id res chain seq x y z
N MET A 1 7.21 -2.41 20.72
CA MET A 1 7.05 -3.77 20.15
C MET A 1 7.59 -3.66 18.74
N HIS A 2 8.43 -4.59 18.30
CA HIS A 2 9.01 -4.60 16.95
C HIS A 2 8.69 -5.93 16.31
N TYR A 3 8.38 -5.92 15.01
CA TYR A 3 8.19 -7.12 14.24
C TYR A 3 9.53 -7.82 13.99
N HIS A 4 9.48 -9.13 13.75
CA HIS A 4 10.67 -9.85 13.33
C HIS A 4 11.10 -9.36 11.93
N PRO A 5 12.39 -9.05 11.69
CA PRO A 5 12.84 -8.49 10.42
C PRO A 5 12.50 -9.34 9.19
N ASP A 6 12.46 -10.67 9.34
CA ASP A 6 12.06 -11.56 8.24
C ASP A 6 10.58 -11.42 7.88
N ASP A 7 9.71 -11.16 8.86
CA ASP A 7 8.29 -11.00 8.63
C ASP A 7 8.00 -9.68 7.91
N VAL A 8 8.68 -8.61 8.34
CA VAL A 8 8.61 -7.30 7.65
C VAL A 8 9.13 -7.43 6.22
N SER A 9 10.26 -8.11 6.03
CA SER A 9 10.83 -8.35 4.69
C SER A 9 9.84 -9.09 3.77
N ARG A 10 9.18 -10.13 4.28
CA ARG A 10 8.18 -10.89 3.51
C ARG A 10 6.99 -10.05 3.07
N LEU A 11 6.59 -9.04 3.85
CA LEU A 11 5.48 -8.16 3.50
C LEU A 11 5.76 -7.27 2.30
N PHE A 12 7.02 -6.91 2.01
CA PHE A 12 7.32 -6.02 0.90
C PHE A 12 8.23 -6.59 -0.21
N VAL A 13 8.78 -7.81 -0.08
CA VAL A 13 9.54 -8.49 -1.16
C VAL A 13 8.74 -8.61 -2.45
N GLY A 14 7.41 -8.81 -2.35
CA GLY A 14 6.51 -8.88 -3.52
C GLY A 14 6.02 -7.52 -4.03
N VAL A 15 6.39 -6.40 -3.38
CA VAL A 15 5.88 -5.07 -3.74
C VAL A 15 6.58 -4.58 -5.00
N PRO A 16 5.85 -4.17 -6.04
CA PRO A 16 6.43 -3.63 -7.26
C PRO A 16 6.85 -2.17 -7.07
N THR A 17 7.76 -1.93 -6.11
CA THR A 17 8.22 -0.60 -5.67
C THR A 17 8.71 0.27 -6.83
N LEU A 18 9.34 -0.30 -7.85
CA LEU A 18 9.79 0.43 -9.03
C LEU A 18 8.65 0.86 -9.97
N GLN A 19 7.54 0.12 -10.03
CA GLN A 19 6.37 0.53 -10.80
C GLN A 19 5.57 1.58 -10.03
N LEU A 20 5.61 1.54 -8.71
CA LEU A 20 4.81 2.35 -7.81
C LEU A 20 5.53 3.63 -7.30
N ASN A 21 6.81 3.84 -7.62
CA ASN A 21 7.59 4.99 -7.10
C ASN A 21 7.40 6.32 -7.87
N ARG A 22 6.63 6.31 -8.98
CA ARG A 22 6.36 7.49 -9.81
C ARG A 22 4.90 7.49 -10.25
N ALA A 23 4.32 8.69 -10.36
CA ALA A 23 2.91 8.88 -10.71
C ALA A 23 2.42 8.07 -11.91
N ALA A 24 2.95 8.35 -13.11
CA ALA A 24 2.45 7.75 -14.34
C ALA A 24 2.50 6.19 -14.37
N PRO A 25 3.61 5.51 -14.02
CA PRO A 25 3.61 4.05 -13.97
C PRO A 25 2.75 3.49 -12.82
N ALA A 26 2.70 4.19 -11.68
CA ALA A 26 1.91 3.75 -10.54
C ALA A 26 0.41 3.82 -10.84
N GLU A 27 -0.05 4.91 -11.45
CA GLU A 27 -1.44 5.08 -11.86
C GLU A 27 -1.89 3.97 -12.82
N ARG A 28 -1.08 3.64 -13.84
CA ARG A 28 -1.37 2.54 -14.77
C ARG A 28 -1.42 1.19 -14.07
N PHE A 29 -0.47 0.92 -13.19
CA PHE A 29 -0.42 -0.32 -12.43
C PHE A 29 -1.63 -0.46 -11.52
N LEU A 30 -1.96 0.58 -10.75
CA LEU A 30 -3.09 0.59 -9.83
C LEU A 30 -4.43 0.51 -10.58
N ALA A 31 -4.56 1.16 -11.74
CA ALA A 31 -5.74 1.03 -12.59
C ALA A 31 -5.93 -0.43 -13.06
N ALA A 32 -4.88 -1.07 -13.57
CA ALA A 32 -4.93 -2.47 -13.98
C ALA A 32 -5.22 -3.42 -12.81
N ALA A 33 -4.70 -3.13 -11.62
CA ALA A 33 -5.05 -3.86 -10.41
C ALA A 33 -6.55 -3.73 -10.11
N VAL A 34 -7.10 -2.52 -10.09
CA VAL A 34 -8.54 -2.28 -9.89
C VAL A 34 -9.39 -3.03 -10.92
N GLU A 35 -9.03 -2.98 -12.21
CA GLU A 35 -9.73 -3.72 -13.26
C GLU A 35 -9.72 -5.23 -13.01
N SER A 36 -8.55 -5.79 -12.65
CA SER A 36 -8.41 -7.20 -12.30
C SER A 36 -9.28 -7.59 -11.10
N GLY A 37 -9.33 -6.75 -10.06
CA GLY A 37 -10.18 -6.97 -8.88
C GLY A 37 -11.67 -6.92 -9.20
N VAL A 38 -12.09 -6.06 -10.14
CA VAL A 38 -13.49 -6.00 -10.61
C VAL A 38 -13.84 -7.23 -11.43
N GLU A 39 -13.02 -7.59 -12.42
CA GLU A 39 -13.24 -8.73 -13.30
C GLU A 39 -13.30 -10.05 -12.51
N LEU A 40 -12.38 -10.22 -11.56
CA LEU A 40 -12.17 -11.46 -10.81
C LEU A 40 -12.82 -11.43 -9.43
N ARG A 41 -13.73 -10.48 -9.16
CA ARG A 41 -14.50 -10.42 -7.91
C ARG A 41 -15.21 -11.74 -7.59
N HIS A 42 -15.71 -12.42 -8.62
CA HIS A 42 -16.35 -13.72 -8.48
C HIS A 42 -15.38 -14.78 -7.96
N VAL A 43 -14.10 -14.75 -8.35
CA VAL A 43 -13.08 -15.67 -7.86
C VAL A 43 -12.86 -15.48 -6.36
N LEU A 44 -12.73 -14.24 -5.90
CA LEU A 44 -12.58 -13.92 -4.48
C LEU A 44 -13.77 -14.39 -3.64
N ARG A 45 -14.98 -14.28 -4.19
CA ARG A 45 -16.23 -14.66 -3.50
C ARG A 45 -16.45 -16.17 -3.50
N ASP A 46 -16.31 -16.81 -4.65
CA ASP A 46 -16.75 -18.19 -4.87
C ASP A 46 -15.62 -19.19 -4.57
N TYR A 47 -14.35 -18.75 -4.61
CA TYR A 47 -13.17 -19.58 -4.39
C TYR A 47 -12.16 -18.91 -3.43
N PRO A 48 -12.54 -18.60 -2.18
CA PRO A 48 -11.70 -17.82 -1.25
C PRO A 48 -10.37 -18.49 -0.87
N HIS A 49 -10.25 -19.80 -1.07
CA HIS A 49 -9.02 -20.56 -0.79
C HIS A 49 -8.10 -20.73 -2.01
N VAL A 50 -8.56 -20.37 -3.21
CA VAL A 50 -7.77 -20.49 -4.44
C VAL A 50 -7.01 -19.20 -4.64
N ARG A 51 -5.67 -19.30 -4.66
CA ARG A 51 -4.82 -18.18 -5.11
C ARG A 51 -4.83 -18.10 -6.62
N TYR A 52 -5.13 -16.90 -7.12
CA TYR A 52 -5.12 -16.61 -8.55
C TYR A 52 -4.13 -15.49 -8.84
N GLN A 53 -3.15 -15.76 -9.70
CA GLN A 53 -1.99 -14.88 -9.93
C GLN A 53 -2.36 -13.41 -10.28
N PRO A 54 -3.39 -13.11 -11.08
CA PRO A 54 -3.80 -11.72 -11.34
C PRO A 54 -4.21 -10.93 -10.09
N LEU A 55 -4.54 -11.63 -8.99
CA LEU A 55 -4.94 -11.05 -7.71
C LEU A 55 -3.79 -10.97 -6.69
N ASP A 56 -2.56 -11.35 -7.05
CA ASP A 56 -1.41 -11.36 -6.14
C ASP A 56 -1.21 -10.02 -5.42
N PHE A 57 -1.38 -8.91 -6.14
CA PHE A 57 -1.28 -7.58 -5.54
C PHE A 57 -2.41 -7.29 -4.53
N HIS A 58 -3.63 -7.78 -4.77
CA HIS A 58 -4.75 -7.63 -3.84
C HIS A 58 -4.50 -8.44 -2.56
N TYR A 59 -4.02 -9.67 -2.69
CA TYR A 59 -3.68 -10.50 -1.53
C TYR A 59 -2.56 -9.86 -0.70
N LEU A 60 -1.56 -9.27 -1.35
CA LEU A 60 -0.47 -8.55 -0.69
C LEU A 60 -0.99 -7.33 0.08
N CYS A 61 -1.85 -6.52 -0.54
CA CYS A 61 -2.50 -5.37 0.09
C CYS A 61 -3.37 -5.81 1.27
N GLN A 62 -4.23 -6.83 1.09
CA GLN A 62 -5.10 -7.34 2.15
C GLN A 62 -4.31 -7.88 3.34
N GLN A 63 -3.26 -8.69 3.09
CA GLN A 63 -2.40 -9.22 4.14
C GLN A 63 -1.72 -8.09 4.92
N SER A 64 -1.15 -7.12 4.21
CA SER A 64 -0.43 -6.00 4.83
C SER A 64 -1.37 -5.07 5.61
N LEU A 65 -2.57 -4.80 5.08
CA LEU A 65 -3.59 -4.00 5.77
C LEU A 65 -4.14 -4.72 7.02
N SER A 66 -4.26 -6.05 7.00
CA SER A 66 -4.72 -6.83 8.16
C SER A 66 -3.73 -6.77 9.33
N ALA A 67 -2.44 -6.55 9.05
CA ALA A 67 -1.39 -6.39 10.05
C ALA A 67 -1.03 -4.92 10.33
N LEU A 68 -1.75 -3.95 9.75
CA LEU A 68 -1.38 -2.55 9.78
C LEU A 68 -1.60 -1.92 11.17
N ASP A 69 -0.51 -1.69 11.89
CA ASP A 69 -0.46 -1.01 13.17
C ASP A 69 0.71 0.00 13.26
N ASP A 70 0.76 0.77 14.34
CA ASP A 70 1.83 1.74 14.58
C ASP A 70 3.24 1.11 14.67
N PRO A 71 3.45 -0.05 15.34
CA PRO A 71 4.72 -0.77 15.31
C PRO A 71 5.21 -1.15 13.91
N LEU A 72 4.35 -1.72 13.05
CA LEU A 72 4.71 -2.10 11.70
C LEU A 72 5.10 -0.88 10.86
N LEU A 73 4.36 0.21 11.00
CA LEU A 73 4.67 1.46 10.31
C LEU A 73 6.01 2.03 10.75
N ALA A 74 6.31 2.01 12.05
CA ALA A 74 7.61 2.44 12.56
C ALA A 74 8.75 1.57 12.02
N ASP A 75 8.58 0.25 11.98
CA ASP A 75 9.59 -0.68 11.43
C ASP A 75 9.80 -0.47 9.92
N LEU A 76 8.73 -0.19 9.16
CA LEU A 76 8.82 0.09 7.73
C LEU A 76 9.46 1.46 7.40
N THR A 77 9.30 2.47 8.26
CA THR A 77 9.76 3.84 7.96
C THR A 77 11.09 4.21 8.60
N CYS A 78 11.46 3.58 9.72
CA CYS A 78 12.69 3.90 10.47
C CYS A 78 13.87 2.97 10.16
N ASP A 79 13.64 1.74 9.68
CA ASP A 79 14.73 0.77 9.50
C ASP A 79 15.54 1.04 8.21
N MET A 80 16.85 1.25 8.38
CA MET A 80 17.80 1.44 7.28
C MET A 80 17.95 0.19 6.40
N GLN A 81 17.60 -1.00 6.88
CA GLN A 81 17.68 -2.25 6.12
C GLN A 81 16.73 -2.27 4.92
N TYR A 82 15.59 -1.59 5.02
CA TYR A 82 14.57 -1.53 3.96
C TYR A 82 14.68 -0.28 3.10
N GLY A 83 15.50 0.68 3.54
CA GLY A 83 15.71 1.97 2.89
C GLY A 83 14.38 2.66 2.57
N TRP A 84 14.33 3.33 1.42
CA TRP A 84 13.11 4.05 1.02
C TRP A 84 11.96 3.13 0.59
N ARG A 85 12.20 1.84 0.34
CA ARG A 85 11.17 0.89 -0.14
C ARG A 85 10.16 0.56 0.95
N GLY A 86 10.62 0.41 2.19
CA GLY A 86 9.73 0.22 3.35
C GLY A 86 8.82 1.43 3.55
N ALA A 87 9.39 2.64 3.57
CA ALA A 87 8.63 3.87 3.70
C ALA A 87 7.66 4.13 2.52
N HIS A 88 8.05 3.72 1.31
CA HIS A 88 7.19 3.76 0.13
C HIS A 88 5.99 2.81 0.25
N TRP A 89 6.22 1.58 0.72
CA TRP A 89 5.14 0.63 1.00
C TRP A 89 4.22 1.11 2.13
N ALA A 90 4.78 1.61 3.23
CA ALA A 90 4.02 2.22 4.32
C ALA A 90 3.13 3.36 3.82
N ALA A 91 3.65 4.25 2.96
CA ALA A 91 2.85 5.33 2.39
C ALA A 91 1.67 4.80 1.55
N LEU A 92 1.86 3.74 0.77
CA LEU A 92 0.76 3.12 0.04
C LEU A 92 -0.27 2.48 0.98
N LEU A 93 0.15 1.75 2.01
CA LEU A 93 -0.76 1.15 3.00
C LEU A 93 -1.59 2.21 3.72
N ILE A 94 -0.98 3.35 4.07
CA ILE A 94 -1.70 4.49 4.65
C ILE A 94 -2.73 5.02 3.64
N ALA A 95 -2.37 5.18 2.37
CA ALA A 95 -3.29 5.60 1.32
C ALA A 95 -4.48 4.64 1.16
N LEU A 96 -4.22 3.33 1.15
CA LEU A 96 -5.25 2.29 1.04
C LEU A 96 -6.16 2.24 2.28
N SER A 97 -5.59 2.40 3.47
CA SER A 97 -6.37 2.41 4.72
C SER A 97 -7.26 3.65 4.86
N GLY A 98 -6.83 4.79 4.27
CA GLY A 98 -7.48 6.09 4.45
C GLY A 98 -7.43 6.63 5.89
N ASN A 99 -6.59 6.06 6.76
CA ASN A 99 -6.54 6.43 8.18
C ASN A 99 -5.49 7.51 8.45
N ALA A 100 -5.96 8.74 8.64
CA ALA A 100 -5.11 9.90 8.88
C ALA A 100 -4.19 9.77 10.12
N ARG A 101 -4.53 8.91 11.10
CA ARG A 101 -3.72 8.71 12.30
C ARG A 101 -2.30 8.25 12.00
N TYR A 102 -2.10 7.59 10.86
CA TYR A 102 -0.84 7.00 10.47
C TYR A 102 0.09 7.94 9.69
N LEU A 103 -0.40 9.09 9.23
CA LEU A 103 0.40 10.06 8.48
C LEU A 103 1.70 10.51 9.17
N PRO A 104 1.74 10.70 10.51
CA PRO A 104 2.98 11.11 11.19
C PRO A 104 4.16 10.15 11.00
N HIS A 105 3.91 8.85 10.76
CA HIS A 105 4.97 7.87 10.50
C HIS A 105 5.78 8.15 9.23
N LEU A 106 5.25 8.98 8.32
CA LEU A 106 5.92 9.35 7.06
C LEU A 106 6.78 10.61 7.16
N ASP A 107 6.76 11.35 8.27
CA ASP A 107 7.36 12.70 8.32
C ASP A 107 8.86 12.72 8.02
N ALA A 108 9.60 11.70 8.44
CA ALA A 108 11.02 11.56 8.15
C ALA A 108 11.30 11.16 6.69
N ALA A 109 10.43 10.33 6.10
CA ALA A 109 10.65 9.74 4.79
C ALA A 109 9.99 10.49 3.62
N ARG A 110 9.00 11.38 3.88
CA ARG A 110 8.19 12.05 2.85
C ARG A 110 8.99 12.90 1.86
N ARG A 111 10.20 13.34 2.23
CA ARG A 111 11.10 14.12 1.36
C ARG A 111 11.98 13.24 0.46
N HIS A 112 12.00 11.93 0.70
CA HIS A 112 12.74 11.02 -0.15
C HIS A 112 12.07 10.93 -1.52
N ARG A 113 12.83 11.09 -2.61
CA ARG A 113 12.32 11.13 -4.00
C ARG A 113 11.46 9.91 -4.38
N GLY A 114 11.78 8.74 -3.84
CA GLY A 114 11.03 7.50 -4.07
C GLY A 114 9.74 7.36 -3.26
N VAL A 115 9.50 8.23 -2.27
CA VAL A 115 8.37 8.20 -1.33
C VAL A 115 7.47 9.42 -1.49
N GLU A 116 8.00 10.54 -1.96
CA GLU A 116 7.32 11.84 -2.06
C GLU A 116 5.93 11.73 -2.73
N TRP A 117 5.86 11.09 -3.89
CA TRP A 117 4.59 10.92 -4.61
C TRP A 117 3.59 10.07 -3.82
N THR A 118 4.01 8.92 -3.27
CA THR A 118 3.14 8.05 -2.47
C THR A 118 2.73 8.67 -1.14
N ALA A 119 3.59 9.49 -0.52
CA ALA A 119 3.24 10.23 0.68
C ALA A 119 2.19 11.31 0.36
N GLY A 120 2.29 11.94 -0.81
CA GLY A 120 1.25 12.81 -1.35
C GLY A 120 -0.08 12.08 -1.53
N LEU A 121 -0.05 10.87 -2.11
CA LEU A 121 -1.23 10.01 -2.26
C LEU A 121 -1.84 9.63 -0.91
N ALA A 122 -1.02 9.24 0.07
CA ALA A 122 -1.46 8.91 1.43
C ALA A 122 -2.18 10.07 2.11
N LYS A 123 -1.61 11.27 2.02
CA LYS A 123 -2.21 12.50 2.53
C LYS A 123 -3.53 12.82 1.83
N ALA A 124 -3.57 12.69 0.51
CA ALA A 124 -4.77 12.94 -0.28
C ALA A 124 -5.90 11.95 0.09
N ALA A 125 -5.59 10.66 0.23
CA ALA A 125 -6.57 9.63 0.59
C ALA A 125 -7.08 9.71 2.02
N SER A 126 -6.29 10.30 2.92
CA SER A 126 -6.65 10.52 4.32
C SER A 126 -7.40 11.83 4.57
N ALA A 127 -7.59 12.66 3.54
CA ALA A 127 -8.32 13.92 3.66
C ALA A 127 -9.83 13.68 3.79
N PRO A 128 -10.57 14.50 4.57
CA PRO A 128 -12.01 14.36 4.75
C PRO A 128 -12.80 14.35 3.42
N ASP A 129 -12.37 15.16 2.45
CA ASP A 129 -12.99 15.30 1.12
C ASP A 129 -12.69 14.13 0.17
N ALA A 130 -11.72 13.27 0.51
CA ALA A 130 -11.33 12.11 -0.29
C ALA A 130 -12.43 11.06 -0.40
N GLN A 131 -13.42 11.12 0.49
CA GLN A 131 -14.60 10.26 0.44
C GLN A 131 -15.47 10.52 -0.79
N SER A 132 -15.29 11.65 -1.51
CA SER A 132 -16.22 12.07 -2.56
C SER A 132 -15.74 11.91 -4.01
N SER A 133 -14.47 12.14 -4.39
CA SER A 133 -14.18 12.34 -5.85
C SER A 133 -12.90 11.76 -6.50
N ALA A 134 -11.82 11.40 -5.79
CA ALA A 134 -10.58 10.95 -6.49
C ALA A 134 -9.93 9.65 -5.96
N CYS A 135 -10.26 9.22 -4.73
CA CYS A 135 -9.63 8.06 -4.09
C CYS A 135 -10.40 6.74 -4.26
N ARG A 136 -11.27 6.62 -5.28
CA ARG A 136 -11.98 5.35 -5.54
C ARG A 136 -11.01 4.23 -5.89
N CYS A 137 -9.92 4.50 -6.60
CA CYS A 137 -8.94 3.48 -6.97
C CYS A 137 -8.31 2.78 -5.76
N CYS A 138 -8.02 3.52 -4.68
CA CYS A 138 -7.42 2.94 -3.47
C CYS A 138 -8.39 2.05 -2.69
N ARG A 139 -9.68 2.43 -2.66
CA ARG A 139 -10.73 1.62 -2.01
C ARG A 139 -11.19 0.43 -2.85
N SER A 140 -11.05 0.49 -4.17
CA SER A 140 -11.40 -0.62 -5.07
C SER A 140 -10.32 -1.72 -5.13
N ILE A 141 -9.13 -1.48 -4.57
CA ILE A 141 -8.05 -2.47 -4.42
C ILE A 141 -8.31 -3.39 -3.22
N VAL A 142 -9.18 -2.99 -2.28
CA VAL A 142 -9.50 -3.75 -1.06
C VAL A 142 -10.92 -4.28 -1.11
#